data_AF-A0A7S4FW53-F1
#
_entry.id   AF-A0A7S4FW53-F1
#
_cell.length_a   1.000
_cell.length_b   1.000
_cell.length_c   1.000
_cell.angle_alpha   90.00
_cell.angle_beta   90.00
_cell.angle_gamma   90.00
#
_symmetry.space_group_name_H-M   'P 1'
#
loop_
_entity.id
_entity.type
_entity.pdbx_description
1 polymer ?
#
loop_
_entity_poly.entity_id
_entity_poly.type
_entity_poly.pdbx_seq_one_letter_code
_entity_poly.pdbx_strand_id
1 'polypeptide(L)'
;DADPSVPSSLNAEGGKYTVQMRGTTFEVDAGTTLRTAMLRNGVTPHNGGSKEINCRGLGTCGTCAVEIHGAPGSVLPVERNAKESLRLNFPPHSSPSCDNLRLACQCKIYGDVDVRKFSGFWGSKTDQPSTESADEYRAPFGELEYLLDR
;
A
#
# COMPACT_ATOMS: atom_id res chain seq x y z
N ASP A 1 -18.15 13.63 7.88
CA ASP A 1 -18.45 12.54 8.83
C ASP A 1 -17.15 11.83 9.19
N ALA A 2 -16.67 12.05 10.42
CA ALA A 2 -15.44 11.41 10.90
C ALA A 2 -15.71 9.93 11.18
N ASP A 3 -14.83 9.04 10.70
CA ASP A 3 -14.89 7.61 10.96
C ASP A 3 -14.57 7.34 12.45
N PRO A 4 -15.49 6.75 13.23
CA PRO A 4 -15.31 6.50 14.66
C PRO A 4 -14.21 5.46 14.98
N SER A 5 -13.61 4.83 13.97
CA SER A 5 -12.47 3.90 14.13
C SER A 5 -11.10 4.58 14.20
N VAL A 6 -11.02 5.92 14.05
CA VAL A 6 -9.77 6.68 14.17
C VAL A 6 -9.52 7.03 15.64
N PRO A 7 -8.46 6.52 16.30
CA PRO A 7 -8.10 6.91 17.66
C PRO A 7 -7.91 8.42 17.78
N SER A 8 -8.48 9.02 18.83
CA SER A 8 -8.43 10.47 19.13
C SER A 8 -7.01 11.02 19.39
N SER A 9 -6.00 10.14 19.49
CA SER A 9 -4.58 10.48 19.64
C SER A 9 -3.79 10.52 18.32
N LEU A 10 -4.40 10.11 17.20
CA LEU A 10 -3.85 10.37 15.88
C LEU A 10 -4.35 11.76 15.47
N ASN A 11 -3.45 12.74 15.44
CA ASN A 11 -3.76 14.10 15.00
C ASN A 11 -4.33 14.06 13.57
N ALA A 12 -5.65 13.98 13.49
CA ALA A 12 -6.42 14.15 12.28
C ALA A 12 -6.39 15.63 11.92
N GLU A 13 -6.02 15.89 10.67
CA GLU A 13 -5.85 17.19 10.01
C GLU A 13 -4.45 17.83 10.18
N GLY A 14 -3.62 17.66 9.15
CA GLY A 14 -2.36 18.42 8.95
C GLY A 14 -1.05 17.70 9.27
N GLY A 15 -1.08 16.46 9.77
CA GLY A 15 0.13 15.67 10.01
C GLY A 15 0.80 15.23 8.69
N LYS A 16 2.13 15.26 8.66
CA LYS A 16 2.95 14.59 7.63
C LYS A 16 3.66 13.40 8.25
N TYR A 17 3.79 12.33 7.49
CA TYR A 17 4.46 11.10 7.90
C TYR A 17 5.46 10.66 6.84
N THR A 18 6.49 9.97 7.27
CA THR A 18 7.55 9.43 6.43
C THR A 18 7.18 8.04 5.93
N VAL A 19 7.31 7.83 4.62
CA VAL A 19 7.20 6.51 4.00
C VAL A 19 8.53 6.14 3.38
N GLN A 20 9.03 4.95 3.68
CA GLN A 20 10.19 4.35 3.05
C GLN A 20 9.76 3.18 2.16
N MET A 21 10.20 3.15 0.91
CA MET A 21 9.91 2.06 -0.03
C MET A 21 10.97 2.00 -1.13
N ARG A 22 11.47 0.79 -1.42
CA ARG A 22 12.49 0.54 -2.48
C ARG A 22 13.70 1.50 -2.41
N GLY A 23 14.14 1.82 -1.19
CA GLY A 23 15.28 2.73 -0.95
C GLY A 23 14.98 4.22 -1.16
N THR A 24 13.73 4.59 -1.41
CA THR A 24 13.28 5.99 -1.47
C THR A 24 12.51 6.34 -0.21
N THR A 25 12.78 7.52 0.34
CA THR A 25 12.08 8.08 1.50
C THR A 25 11.37 9.36 1.09
N PHE A 26 10.10 9.49 1.46
CA PHE A 26 9.28 10.64 1.10
C PHE A 26 8.23 10.95 2.19
N GLU A 27 7.83 12.22 2.28
CA GLU A 27 6.81 12.68 3.22
C GLU A 27 5.44 12.77 2.55
N VAL A 28 4.40 12.36 3.28
CA VAL A 28 3.01 12.40 2.79
C VAL A 28 2.05 12.85 3.87
N ASP A 29 0.96 13.48 3.45
CA ASP A 29 -0.06 13.95 4.37
C ASP A 29 -0.83 12.77 4.99
N ALA A 30 -1.22 12.94 6.25
CA ALA A 30 -2.08 12.01 6.97
C ALA A 30 -3.36 11.71 6.19
N GLY A 31 -3.80 10.46 6.22
CA GLY A 31 -4.97 9.99 5.49
C GLY A 31 -4.72 9.67 4.02
N THR A 32 -3.52 9.94 3.47
CA THR A 32 -3.19 9.56 2.09
C THR A 32 -3.21 8.04 1.94
N THR A 33 -3.89 7.54 0.91
CA THR A 33 -3.88 6.11 0.55
C THR A 33 -2.46 5.69 0.20
N LEU A 34 -1.97 4.59 0.79
CA LEU A 34 -0.59 4.15 0.71
C LEU A 34 -0.13 3.90 -0.73
N ARG A 35 -1.01 3.33 -1.58
CA ARG A 35 -0.75 3.21 -3.02
C ARG A 35 -0.55 4.58 -3.69
N THR A 36 -1.47 5.52 -3.48
CA THR A 36 -1.36 6.90 -4.01
C THR A 36 -0.08 7.58 -3.52
N ALA A 37 0.24 7.46 -2.23
CA ALA A 37 1.45 8.01 -1.63
C ALA A 37 2.71 7.55 -2.37
N MET A 38 2.88 6.23 -2.58
CA MET A 38 4.01 5.70 -3.35
C MET A 38 4.01 6.21 -4.79
N LEU A 39 2.89 6.06 -5.51
CA LEU A 39 2.83 6.36 -6.95
C LEU A 39 3.05 7.85 -7.27
N ARG A 40 2.56 8.77 -6.42
CA ARG A 40 2.80 10.21 -6.58
C ARG A 40 4.25 10.60 -6.30
N ASN A 41 4.94 9.84 -5.45
CA ASN A 41 6.36 10.01 -5.18
C ASN A 41 7.25 9.20 -6.14
N GLY A 42 6.69 8.76 -7.27
CA GLY A 42 7.43 8.08 -8.31
C GLY A 42 7.96 6.72 -7.89
N VAL A 43 7.30 6.01 -6.96
CA VAL A 43 7.66 4.64 -6.56
C VAL A 43 6.42 3.75 -6.68
N THR A 44 6.59 2.47 -7.02
CA THR A 44 5.46 1.57 -7.27
C THR A 44 5.39 0.38 -6.30
N PRO A 45 4.20 0.06 -5.73
CA PRO A 45 3.97 -1.18 -4.98
C PRO A 45 3.79 -2.41 -5.89
N HIS A 46 3.87 -2.21 -7.20
CA HIS A 46 3.71 -3.24 -8.21
C HIS A 46 5.08 -3.78 -8.66
N ASN A 47 5.11 -5.00 -9.20
CA ASN A 47 6.30 -5.62 -9.79
C ASN A 47 6.11 -5.82 -11.29
N GLY A 48 7.19 -5.72 -12.07
CA GLY A 48 7.19 -5.98 -13.51
C GLY A 48 5.97 -5.41 -14.25
N GLY A 49 5.30 -6.23 -15.07
CA GLY A 49 4.13 -5.81 -15.85
C GLY A 49 2.89 -5.39 -15.05
N SER A 50 2.81 -5.72 -13.75
CA SER A 50 1.68 -5.28 -12.91
C SER A 50 1.67 -3.77 -12.64
N LYS A 51 2.79 -3.07 -12.95
CA LYS A 51 2.86 -1.60 -12.97
C LYS A 51 1.86 -1.00 -13.96
N GLU A 52 1.61 -1.71 -15.07
CA GLU A 52 0.67 -1.32 -16.11
C GLU A 52 -0.68 -2.05 -16.02
N ILE A 53 -0.67 -3.30 -15.54
CA ILE A 53 -1.86 -4.16 -15.48
C ILE A 53 -2.27 -4.37 -14.03
N ASN A 54 -2.84 -3.32 -13.42
CA ASN A 54 -3.40 -3.38 -12.07
C ASN A 54 -4.82 -2.78 -12.04
N CYS A 55 -5.53 -2.96 -10.91
CA CYS A 55 -6.92 -2.55 -10.75
C CYS A 55 -7.10 -1.08 -10.30
N ARG A 56 -6.05 -0.27 -10.32
CA ARG A 56 -6.08 1.18 -10.07
C ARG A 56 -6.75 1.61 -8.75
N GLY A 57 -6.71 0.75 -7.73
CA GLY A 57 -7.27 1.03 -6.41
C GLY A 57 -8.44 0.17 -5.96
N LEU A 58 -9.08 -0.59 -6.87
CA LEU A 58 -10.29 -1.36 -6.56
C LEU A 58 -10.17 -2.41 -5.43
N GLY A 59 -8.94 -2.84 -5.11
CA GLY A 59 -8.67 -3.91 -4.14
C GLY A 59 -8.94 -5.31 -4.66
N THR A 60 -9.03 -5.51 -5.99
CA THR A 60 -9.41 -6.79 -6.60
C THR A 60 -8.26 -7.54 -7.27
N CYS A 61 -7.23 -6.85 -7.78
CA CYS A 61 -6.13 -7.55 -8.46
C CYS A 61 -5.13 -8.21 -7.51
N GLY A 62 -4.92 -7.64 -6.31
CA GLY A 62 -3.93 -8.09 -5.33
C GLY A 62 -2.48 -7.70 -5.65
N THR A 63 -2.18 -7.08 -6.79
CA THR A 63 -0.79 -6.82 -7.21
C THR A 63 -0.09 -5.72 -6.42
N CYS A 64 -0.84 -4.92 -5.65
CA CYS A 64 -0.32 -3.94 -4.70
C CYS A 64 -0.07 -4.52 -3.29
N ALA A 65 -0.01 -5.85 -3.14
CA ALA A 65 0.31 -6.48 -1.87
C ALA A 65 1.73 -6.10 -1.41
N VAL A 66 1.84 -5.53 -0.22
CA VAL A 66 3.09 -5.08 0.42
C VAL A 66 3.07 -5.46 1.90
N GLU A 67 4.23 -5.75 2.46
CA GLU A 67 4.40 -5.85 3.89
C GLU A 67 4.66 -4.46 4.47
N ILE A 68 3.95 -4.12 5.55
CA ILE A 68 4.04 -2.81 6.20
C ILE A 68 4.71 -2.98 7.57
N HIS A 69 5.75 -2.20 7.83
CA HIS A 69 6.42 -2.10 9.12
C HIS A 69 6.21 -0.70 9.69
N GLY A 70 5.67 -0.62 10.90
CA GLY A 70 5.39 0.63 11.59
C GLY A 70 4.78 0.36 12.96
N ALA A 71 4.58 1.41 13.75
CA ALA A 71 3.88 1.28 15.03
C ALA A 71 2.41 0.85 14.78
N PRO A 72 1.77 0.14 15.73
CA PRO A 72 0.33 -0.13 15.64
C PRO A 72 -0.47 1.16 15.38
N GLY A 73 -1.34 1.14 14.37
CA GLY A 73 -2.10 2.33 13.95
C GLY A 73 -1.40 3.26 12.96
N SER A 74 -0.16 2.95 12.53
CA SER A 74 0.53 3.75 11.47
C SER A 74 -0.19 3.68 10.13
N VAL A 75 -1.02 2.65 9.92
CA VAL A 75 -1.99 2.61 8.84
C VAL A 75 -3.38 2.25 9.34
N LEU A 76 -4.40 2.83 8.71
CA LEU A 76 -5.80 2.51 8.94
C LEU A 76 -6.44 1.94 7.66
N PRO A 77 -7.36 0.96 7.77
CA PRO A 77 -7.74 0.26 9.00
C PRO A 77 -6.59 -0.61 9.55
N VAL A 78 -6.48 -0.72 10.88
CA VAL A 78 -5.45 -1.51 11.57
C VAL A 78 -5.47 -2.96 11.10
N GLU A 79 -6.68 -3.53 11.02
CA GLU A 79 -6.92 -4.87 10.51
C GLU A 79 -7.31 -4.87 9.03
N ARG A 80 -7.19 -6.04 8.40
CA ARG A 80 -7.61 -6.23 7.01
C ARG A 80 -9.14 -6.12 6.89
N ASN A 81 -9.60 -5.33 5.93
CA ASN A 81 -11.03 -5.30 5.61
C ASN A 81 -11.47 -6.58 4.85
N ALA A 82 -12.77 -6.81 4.70
CA ALA A 82 -13.31 -8.03 4.08
C ALA A 82 -12.79 -8.27 2.65
N LYS A 83 -12.64 -7.21 1.86
CA LYS A 83 -12.16 -7.31 0.47
C LYS A 83 -10.68 -7.70 0.43
N GLU A 84 -9.88 -7.05 1.26
CA GLU A 84 -8.47 -7.34 1.44
C GLU A 84 -8.25 -8.77 1.92
N SER A 85 -8.98 -9.20 2.95
CA SER A 85 -8.96 -10.56 3.47
C SER A 85 -9.34 -11.58 2.40
N LEU A 86 -10.43 -11.36 1.65
CA LEU A 86 -10.81 -12.25 0.57
C LEU A 86 -9.70 -12.35 -0.49
N ARG A 87 -9.15 -11.22 -0.91
CA ARG A 87 -8.19 -11.20 -2.01
C ARG A 87 -6.85 -11.81 -1.64
N LEU A 88 -6.35 -11.57 -0.44
CA LEU A 88 -5.08 -12.12 0.06
C LEU A 88 -5.19 -13.59 0.47
N ASN A 89 -6.40 -14.15 0.57
CA ASN A 89 -6.64 -15.58 0.72
C ASN A 89 -6.90 -16.30 -0.62
N PHE A 90 -6.86 -15.59 -1.75
CA PHE A 90 -7.10 -16.16 -3.08
C PHE A 90 -5.81 -16.22 -3.92
N PRO A 91 -5.62 -17.25 -4.78
CA PRO A 91 -4.43 -17.38 -5.61
C PRO A 91 -4.00 -16.09 -6.36
N PRO A 92 -2.69 -15.85 -6.52
CA PRO A 92 -1.56 -16.69 -6.10
C PRO A 92 -1.16 -16.51 -4.63
N HIS A 93 -1.95 -15.79 -3.83
CA HIS A 93 -1.82 -15.80 -2.38
C HIS A 93 -2.64 -16.97 -1.80
N SER A 94 -2.27 -17.47 -0.64
CA SER A 94 -2.95 -18.63 -0.05
C SER A 94 -2.67 -18.61 1.44
N SER A 95 -3.50 -17.88 2.18
CA SER A 95 -3.23 -17.34 3.51
C SER A 95 -1.92 -16.54 3.56
N PRO A 96 -1.96 -15.23 3.91
CA PRO A 96 -0.73 -14.48 4.01
C PRO A 96 0.17 -15.13 5.09
N SER A 97 1.37 -15.56 4.71
CA SER A 97 2.37 -16.08 5.65
C SER A 97 2.92 -14.99 6.57
N CYS A 98 2.67 -13.72 6.22
CA CYS A 98 3.04 -12.53 7.00
C CYS A 98 1.77 -11.82 7.45
N ASP A 99 1.60 -11.65 8.75
CA ASP A 99 0.43 -10.95 9.33
C ASP A 99 0.34 -9.50 8.84
N ASN A 100 1.49 -8.87 8.56
CA ASN A 100 1.57 -7.50 8.08
C ASN A 100 1.45 -7.33 6.57
N LEU A 101 1.13 -8.39 5.81
CA LEU A 101 0.89 -8.27 4.36
C LEU A 101 -0.46 -7.58 4.11
N ARG A 102 -0.44 -6.42 3.48
CA ARG A 102 -1.61 -5.58 3.22
C ARG A 102 -1.71 -5.21 1.75
N LEU A 103 -2.91 -4.83 1.30
CA LEU A 103 -3.10 -4.21 -0.02
C LEU A 103 -2.90 -2.69 0.12
N ALA A 104 -1.84 -2.15 -0.49
CA ALA A 104 -1.51 -0.73 -0.37
C ALA A 104 -2.66 0.22 -0.80
N CYS A 105 -3.56 -0.22 -1.69
CA CYS A 105 -4.71 0.59 -2.08
C CYS A 105 -5.86 0.60 -1.07
N GLN A 106 -5.78 -0.19 0.00
CA GLN A 106 -6.81 -0.30 1.04
C GLN A 106 -6.32 0.21 2.40
N CYS A 107 -5.14 0.83 2.45
CA CYS A 107 -4.52 1.36 3.67
C CYS A 107 -4.28 2.86 3.52
N LYS A 108 -4.61 3.63 4.55
CA LYS A 108 -4.31 5.06 4.69
C LYS A 108 -3.26 5.30 5.75
N ILE A 109 -2.38 6.27 5.53
CA ILE A 109 -1.22 6.53 6.37
C ILE A 109 -1.58 7.46 7.54
N TYR A 110 -1.22 7.07 8.76
CA TYR A 110 -1.39 7.84 10.00
C TYR A 110 -0.16 7.77 10.91
N GLY A 111 0.96 7.27 10.39
CA GLY A 111 2.24 7.14 11.09
C GLY A 111 3.36 6.83 10.10
N ASP A 112 4.60 6.91 10.56
CA ASP A 112 5.76 6.56 9.75
C ASP A 112 5.76 5.06 9.43
N VAL A 113 6.05 4.71 8.17
CA VAL A 113 6.04 3.32 7.70
C VAL A 113 7.21 2.99 6.79
N ASP A 114 7.80 1.81 7.00
CA ASP A 114 8.68 1.14 6.04
C ASP A 114 7.88 0.06 5.31
N VAL A 115 7.90 0.11 3.98
CA VAL A 115 7.09 -0.74 3.11
C VAL A 115 8.01 -1.65 2.33
N ARG A 116 7.70 -2.94 2.35
CA ARG A 116 8.44 -3.96 1.61
C ARG A 116 7.55 -4.63 0.58
N LYS A 117 8.01 -4.64 -0.67
CA LYS A 117 7.41 -5.45 -1.73
C LYS A 117 8.17 -6.77 -1.88
N PHE A 118 7.45 -7.88 -1.81
CA PHE A 118 8.00 -9.20 -2.14
C PHE A 118 8.05 -9.45 -3.64
N SER A 119 8.82 -10.45 -4.06
CA SER A 119 9.03 -10.81 -5.46
C SER A 119 7.84 -11.57 -6.08
N GLY A 120 7.89 -11.74 -7.42
CA GLY A 120 6.80 -12.32 -8.22
C GLY A 120 5.74 -11.28 -8.59
N PHE A 121 4.93 -11.58 -9.62
CA PHE A 121 4.00 -10.60 -10.20
C PHE A 121 3.01 -10.00 -9.18
N TRP A 122 2.56 -10.80 -8.21
CA TRP A 122 1.68 -10.34 -7.13
C TRP A 122 2.42 -9.93 -5.85
N GLY A 123 3.71 -10.23 -5.71
CA GLY A 123 4.39 -10.16 -4.42
C GLY A 123 3.98 -11.31 -3.49
N SER A 124 3.71 -12.49 -4.04
CA SER A 124 3.28 -13.67 -3.29
C SER A 124 4.43 -14.53 -2.77
N LYS A 125 5.68 -14.30 -3.22
CA LYS A 125 6.88 -14.98 -2.73
C LYS A 125 7.43 -14.27 -1.48
N THR A 126 6.74 -14.44 -0.36
CA THR A 126 6.97 -13.72 0.91
C THR A 126 8.29 -14.03 1.60
N ASP A 127 9.04 -15.04 1.12
CA ASP A 127 10.41 -15.37 1.50
C ASP A 127 11.47 -14.57 0.73
N GLN A 128 11.07 -13.85 -0.33
CA GLN A 128 11.99 -13.21 -1.28
C GLN A 128 11.59 -11.74 -1.50
N PRO A 129 12.30 -10.76 -0.93
CA PRO A 129 12.06 -9.36 -1.24
C PRO A 129 12.25 -9.10 -2.74
N SER A 130 11.47 -8.17 -3.29
CA SER A 130 11.66 -7.70 -4.66
C SER A 130 13.04 -7.06 -4.79
N THR A 131 13.79 -7.44 -5.82
CA THR A 131 15.09 -6.85 -6.14
C THR A 131 14.97 -5.63 -7.05
N GLU A 132 13.76 -5.27 -7.47
CA GLU A 132 13.52 -4.06 -8.26
C GLU A 132 13.78 -2.82 -7.38
N SER A 133 14.60 -1.90 -7.87
CA SER A 133 14.84 -0.60 -7.24
C SER A 133 13.61 0.30 -7.37
N ALA A 134 13.65 1.48 -6.75
CA ALA A 134 12.72 2.53 -7.11
C ALA A 134 12.86 2.82 -8.63
N ASP A 135 11.76 2.71 -9.35
CA ASP A 135 11.66 3.19 -10.73
C ASP A 135 10.88 4.49 -10.68
N GLU A 136 11.31 5.51 -11.42
CA GLU A 136 10.58 6.78 -11.56
C GLU A 136 9.20 6.53 -12.20
N TYR A 137 8.23 6.11 -11.38
CA TYR A 137 6.92 5.71 -11.85
C TYR A 137 6.16 6.93 -12.36
N ARG A 138 5.55 6.79 -13.54
CA ARG A 138 4.67 7.81 -14.12
C ARG A 138 3.30 7.22 -14.34
N ALA A 139 2.28 7.84 -13.76
CA ALA A 139 0.89 7.42 -13.89
C ALA A 139 0.44 7.50 -15.36
N PRO A 140 0.16 6.36 -16.03
CA PRO A 140 -0.19 6.36 -17.46
C PRO A 140 -1.52 7.07 -17.74
N PHE A 141 -2.38 7.21 -16.72
CA PHE A 141 -3.69 7.85 -16.84
C PHE A 141 -3.80 9.18 -16.07
N GLY A 142 -2.68 9.77 -15.64
CA GLY A 142 -2.68 11.00 -14.85
C GLY A 142 -3.52 10.86 -13.58
N GLU A 143 -4.38 11.83 -13.28
CA GLU A 143 -5.20 11.83 -12.06
C GLU A 143 -6.22 10.68 -11.99
N LEU A 144 -6.61 10.10 -13.12
CA LEU A 144 -7.51 8.93 -13.13
C LEU A 144 -6.87 7.69 -12.49
N GLU A 145 -5.54 7.65 -12.39
CA GLU A 145 -4.77 6.58 -11.74
C GLU A 145 -5.13 6.38 -10.25
N TYR A 146 -5.65 7.42 -9.62
CA TYR A 146 -5.93 7.49 -8.18
C TYR A 146 -7.43 7.49 -7.85
N LEU A 147 -8.31 7.51 -8.86
CA LEU A 147 -9.76 7.69 -8.68
C LEU A 147 -10.41 6.66 -7.74
N LEU A 148 -9.84 5.46 -7.68
CA LEU A 148 -10.40 4.33 -6.91
C LEU A 148 -9.62 4.06 -5.61
N ASP A 149 -8.58 4.86 -5.32
CA ASP A 149 -7.84 4.83 -4.06
C ASP A 149 -8.63 5.61 -3.00
N ARG A 150 -9.70 5.00 -2.44
CA ARG A 150 -10.63 5.63 -1.48
C ARG A 150 -10.36 5.27 -0.03
#